data_AF-A0A6P6RW19-F1
#
_entry.id   AF-A0A6P6RW19-F1
#
_cell.length_a   1.000
_cell.length_b   1.000
_cell.length_c   1.000
_cell.angle_alpha   90.00
_cell.angle_beta   90.00
_cell.angle_gamma   90.00
#
_symmetry.space_group_name_H-M   'P 1'
#
loop_
_entity.id
_entity.type
_entity.pdbx_description
1 polymer ?
#
loop_
_entity_poly.entity_id
_entity_poly.type
_entity_poly.pdbx_seq_one_letter_code
_entity_poly.pdbx_strand_id
1 'polypeptide(L)'
;MCLSVPIGPIGTKWSGADLVGAAYLEKPFLWDKVREQQGAYGAWARVSAAGVFSLLSHRDPEILLTLGALRSTPAVAQTWAEQADDIEILEAIFPAISLLDHPEKLSAKGLTSFWRWIKGETHDHMNEFRRQIITMTKGDIKKFADKLKDALRPNMQSITLIGSEAVAMAVRESGEPLEIIHAN
;
A
#
# COMPACT_ATOMS: atom_id res chain seq x y z
N MET A 1 -8.26 -10.44 -1.21
CA MET A 1 -7.35 -10.50 -2.39
C MET A 1 -6.14 -9.62 -2.13
N CYS A 2 -5.02 -9.84 -2.80
CA CYS A 2 -3.84 -8.99 -2.75
C CYS A 2 -3.34 -8.72 -4.17
N LEU A 3 -3.06 -7.46 -4.49
CA LEU A 3 -2.35 -7.03 -5.69
C LEU A 3 -1.06 -6.37 -5.23
N SER A 4 0.09 -6.88 -5.69
CA SER A 4 1.41 -6.36 -5.31
C SER A 4 2.27 -6.03 -6.53
N VAL A 5 3.08 -4.99 -6.39
CA VAL A 5 4.03 -4.52 -7.41
C VAL A 5 5.32 -4.04 -6.76
N PRO A 6 6.48 -4.15 -7.42
CA PRO A 6 7.65 -3.38 -7.01
C PRO A 6 7.38 -1.90 -7.30
N ILE A 7 7.50 -1.03 -6.29
CA ILE A 7 7.22 0.42 -6.42
C ILE A 7 8.31 1.17 -7.20
N GLY A 8 9.45 0.51 -7.44
CA GLY A 8 10.55 1.02 -8.23
C GLY A 8 11.57 -0.08 -8.55
N PRO A 9 12.63 0.23 -9.32
CA PRO A 9 13.69 -0.71 -9.63
C PRO A 9 14.38 -1.29 -8.39
N ILE A 10 15.03 -2.44 -8.53
CA ILE A 10 15.85 -3.03 -7.47
C ILE A 10 16.91 -2.02 -7.02
N GLY A 11 17.07 -1.86 -5.70
CA GLY A 11 17.97 -0.87 -5.11
C GLY A 11 17.35 0.52 -4.91
N THR A 12 16.08 0.71 -5.27
CA THR A 12 15.33 1.93 -4.90
C THR A 12 15.35 2.08 -3.39
N LYS A 13 15.75 3.26 -2.91
CA LYS A 13 15.76 3.56 -1.47
C LYS A 13 14.33 3.61 -0.93
N TRP A 14 14.16 3.07 0.27
CA TRP A 14 12.92 3.19 1.01
C TRP A 14 12.59 4.66 1.29
N SER A 15 11.35 5.07 1.01
CA SER A 15 10.91 6.46 1.00
C SER A 15 9.75 6.68 1.96
N GLY A 16 9.88 7.66 2.86
CA GLY A 16 8.81 8.06 3.76
C GLY A 16 7.57 8.58 3.03
N ALA A 17 7.76 9.24 1.88
CA ALA A 17 6.66 9.72 1.05
C ALA A 17 5.82 8.58 0.46
N ASP A 18 6.44 7.44 0.15
CA ASP A 18 5.71 6.27 -0.36
C ASP A 18 4.81 5.67 0.74
N LEU A 19 5.23 5.74 2.02
CA LEU A 19 4.41 5.32 3.16
C LEU A 19 3.21 6.24 3.36
N VAL A 20 3.39 7.56 3.27
CA VAL A 20 2.29 8.53 3.38
C VAL A 20 1.31 8.38 2.22
N GLY A 21 1.81 8.20 0.98
CA GLY A 21 0.97 7.93 -0.17
C GLY A 21 0.16 6.63 -0.02
N ALA A 22 0.75 5.58 0.54
CA ALA A 22 0.01 4.37 0.90
C ALA A 22 -1.07 4.65 1.95
N ALA A 23 -0.77 5.41 3.00
CA ALA A 23 -1.73 5.75 4.05
C ALA A 23 -2.91 6.57 3.51
N TYR A 24 -2.65 7.49 2.58
CA TYR A 24 -3.68 8.21 1.84
C TYR A 24 -4.54 7.27 0.98
N LEU A 25 -3.95 6.37 0.20
CA LEU A 25 -4.77 5.44 -0.59
C LEU A 25 -5.63 4.52 0.29
N GLU A 26 -5.13 4.12 1.46
CA GLU A 26 -5.87 3.28 2.39
C GLU A 26 -7.10 3.96 3.00
N LYS A 27 -6.90 5.14 3.60
CA LYS A 27 -7.93 5.73 4.49
C LYS A 27 -9.05 6.43 3.72
N PRO A 28 -8.80 7.50 2.94
CA PRO A 28 -9.87 8.14 2.19
C PRO A 28 -10.41 7.30 1.03
N PHE A 29 -9.58 6.54 0.31
CA PHE A 29 -10.05 5.86 -0.90
C PHE A 29 -10.48 4.40 -0.69
N LEU A 30 -9.57 3.52 -0.26
CA LEU A 30 -9.88 2.08 -0.17
C LEU A 30 -10.92 1.78 0.92
N TRP A 31 -10.90 2.52 2.03
CA TRP A 31 -11.90 2.35 3.08
C TRP A 31 -13.31 2.69 2.57
N ASP A 32 -13.51 3.85 1.96
CA ASP A 32 -14.79 4.23 1.37
C ASP A 32 -15.19 3.24 0.25
N LYS A 33 -14.30 3.05 -0.74
CA LYS A 33 -14.65 2.30 -1.94
C LYS A 33 -14.83 0.80 -1.72
N VAL A 34 -13.89 0.16 -1.01
CA VAL A 34 -13.84 -1.30 -0.90
C VAL A 34 -14.58 -1.79 0.36
N ARG A 35 -14.49 -1.04 1.46
CA ARG A 35 -15.17 -1.46 2.70
C ARG A 35 -16.60 -0.91 2.79
N GLU A 36 -16.80 0.38 2.62
CA GLU A 36 -18.13 0.98 2.85
C GLU A 36 -19.09 0.74 1.69
N GLN A 37 -18.64 0.93 0.44
CA GLN A 37 -19.50 0.76 -0.74
C GLN A 37 -19.60 -0.70 -1.20
N GLN A 38 -18.51 -1.47 -1.14
CA GLN A 38 -18.45 -2.86 -1.65
C GLN A 38 -18.64 -3.92 -0.55
N GLY A 39 -18.62 -3.54 0.73
CA GLY A 39 -18.96 -4.44 1.84
C GLY A 39 -17.83 -5.37 2.30
N ALA A 40 -16.58 -5.16 1.87
CA ALA A 40 -15.45 -5.91 2.42
C ALA A 40 -15.20 -5.57 3.89
N TYR A 41 -14.70 -6.51 4.68
CA TYR A 41 -14.37 -6.24 6.09
C TYR A 41 -13.24 -5.19 6.23
N GLY A 42 -12.28 -5.20 5.30
CA GLY A 42 -11.21 -4.22 5.31
C GLY A 42 -10.42 -4.20 4.01
N ALA A 43 -9.78 -3.06 3.79
CA ALA A 43 -8.86 -2.83 2.70
C ALA A 43 -7.66 -2.02 3.20
N TRP A 44 -6.48 -2.29 2.62
CA TRP A 44 -5.23 -1.69 3.05
C TRP A 44 -4.30 -1.42 1.88
N ALA A 45 -3.41 -0.46 2.08
CA ALA A 45 -2.25 -0.21 1.24
C ALA A 45 -0.98 -0.27 2.09
N ARG A 46 0.04 -0.97 1.61
CA ARG A 46 1.28 -1.23 2.36
C ARG A 46 2.48 -1.02 1.46
N VAL A 47 3.52 -0.39 2.01
CA VAL A 47 4.86 -0.34 1.43
C VAL A 47 5.79 -1.10 2.37
N SER A 48 6.53 -2.07 1.85
CA SER A 48 7.60 -2.73 2.60
C SER A 48 8.94 -2.02 2.36
N ALA A 49 9.87 -2.18 3.31
CA ALA A 49 11.25 -1.71 3.15
C ALA A 49 11.99 -2.40 1.98
N ALA A 50 11.47 -3.53 1.49
CA ALA A 50 11.97 -4.21 0.30
C ALA A 50 11.50 -3.56 -1.03
N GLY A 51 10.72 -2.48 -0.97
CA GLY A 51 10.22 -1.78 -2.16
C GLY A 51 9.01 -2.43 -2.81
N VAL A 52 8.31 -3.32 -2.10
CA VAL A 52 7.04 -3.89 -2.58
C VAL A 52 5.88 -3.03 -2.06
N PHE A 53 5.04 -2.59 -2.99
CA PHE A 53 3.75 -1.96 -2.72
C PHE A 53 2.63 -2.99 -2.88
N SER A 54 1.77 -3.10 -1.88
CA SER A 54 0.69 -4.08 -1.84
C SER A 54 -0.62 -3.41 -1.50
N LEU A 55 -1.64 -3.73 -2.30
CA LEU A 55 -3.03 -3.35 -2.12
C LEU A 55 -3.83 -4.61 -1.81
N LEU A 56 -4.60 -4.62 -0.73
CA LEU A 56 -5.24 -5.85 -0.27
C LEU A 56 -6.62 -5.63 0.33
N SER A 57 -7.48 -6.62 0.16
CA SER A 57 -8.82 -6.71 0.74
C SER A 57 -8.99 -7.98 1.58
N HIS A 58 -9.79 -7.91 2.64
CA HIS A 58 -10.07 -9.02 3.54
C HIS A 58 -11.57 -9.25 3.70
N ARG A 59 -11.99 -10.53 3.65
CA ARG A 59 -13.41 -10.97 3.68
C ARG A 59 -14.25 -10.11 2.75
N ASP A 60 -13.87 -10.17 1.48
CA ASP A 60 -14.36 -9.30 0.43
C ASP A 60 -15.37 -10.07 -0.43
N PRO A 61 -16.65 -9.65 -0.47
CA PRO A 61 -17.67 -10.30 -1.29
C PRO A 61 -17.56 -9.96 -2.78
N GLU A 62 -16.92 -8.85 -3.15
CA GLU A 62 -16.99 -8.24 -4.48
C GLU A 62 -15.62 -8.12 -5.15
N ILE A 63 -14.92 -9.25 -5.30
CA ILE A 63 -13.53 -9.31 -5.77
C ILE A 63 -13.26 -8.60 -7.10
N LEU A 64 -14.17 -8.72 -8.09
CA LEU A 64 -14.00 -8.08 -9.39
C LEU A 64 -14.08 -6.55 -9.29
N LEU A 65 -15.01 -6.03 -8.49
CA LEU A 65 -15.13 -4.59 -8.23
C LEU A 65 -13.92 -4.07 -7.45
N THR A 66 -13.45 -4.85 -6.47
CA THR A 66 -12.24 -4.54 -5.73
C THR A 66 -11.03 -4.47 -6.65
N LEU A 67 -10.85 -5.43 -7.56
CA LEU A 67 -9.70 -5.43 -8.49
C LEU A 67 -9.69 -4.16 -9.35
N GLY A 68 -10.86 -3.72 -9.81
CA GLY A 68 -11.02 -2.43 -10.51
C GLY A 68 -10.61 -1.24 -9.63
N ALA A 69 -11.05 -1.20 -8.37
CA ALA A 69 -10.69 -0.15 -7.42
C ALA A 69 -9.18 -0.12 -7.10
N LEU A 70 -8.56 -1.29 -6.94
CA LEU A 70 -7.11 -1.38 -6.71
C LEU A 70 -6.33 -0.82 -7.92
N ARG A 71 -6.76 -1.16 -9.14
CA ARG A 71 -6.13 -0.67 -10.39
C ARG A 71 -6.39 0.81 -10.67
N SER A 72 -7.41 1.42 -10.07
CA SER A 72 -7.66 2.86 -10.20
C SER A 72 -6.82 3.72 -9.25
N THR A 73 -6.11 3.11 -8.28
CA THR A 73 -5.28 3.86 -7.31
C THR A 73 -4.25 4.81 -7.93
N PRO A 74 -3.61 4.56 -9.10
CA PRO A 74 -2.75 5.57 -9.72
C PRO A 74 -3.51 6.84 -10.10
N ALA A 75 -4.74 6.72 -10.60
CA ALA A 75 -5.55 7.87 -10.97
C ALA A 75 -5.95 8.68 -9.73
N VAL A 76 -6.31 7.99 -8.63
CA VAL A 76 -6.59 8.63 -7.34
C VAL A 76 -5.37 9.39 -6.83
N ALA A 77 -4.18 8.78 -6.89
CA ALA A 77 -2.94 9.44 -6.48
C ALA A 77 -2.59 10.67 -7.35
N GLN A 78 -2.89 10.63 -8.65
CA GLN A 78 -2.71 11.78 -9.55
C GLN A 78 -3.69 12.91 -9.22
N THR A 79 -4.97 12.61 -9.01
CA THR A 79 -5.96 13.59 -8.58
C THR A 79 -5.55 14.26 -7.27
N TRP A 80 -5.07 13.46 -6.30
CA TRP A 80 -4.52 13.99 -5.06
C TRP A 80 -3.31 14.88 -5.30
N ALA A 81 -2.36 14.48 -6.17
CA ALA A 81 -1.20 15.29 -6.52
C ALA A 81 -1.58 16.67 -7.11
N GLU A 82 -2.70 16.76 -7.81
CA GLU A 82 -3.18 18.01 -8.42
C GLU A 82 -3.94 18.89 -7.42
N GLN A 83 -4.79 18.27 -6.60
CA GLN A 83 -5.80 18.98 -5.80
C GLN A 83 -5.42 19.17 -4.34
N ALA A 84 -4.46 18.40 -3.81
CA ALA A 84 -4.11 18.43 -2.40
C ALA A 84 -3.79 19.84 -1.90
N ASP A 85 -4.38 20.17 -0.76
CA ASP A 85 -4.03 21.30 0.09
C ASP A 85 -3.19 20.85 1.30
N ASP A 86 -2.68 21.80 2.07
CA ASP A 86 -1.79 21.50 3.20
C ASP A 86 -2.49 20.69 4.31
N ILE A 87 -3.82 20.81 4.44
CA ILE A 87 -4.59 20.08 5.46
C ILE A 87 -4.70 18.61 5.07
N GLU A 88 -5.07 18.31 3.83
CA GLU A 88 -5.18 16.94 3.32
C GLU A 88 -3.82 16.21 3.37
N ILE A 89 -2.72 16.93 3.08
CA ILE A 89 -1.37 16.38 3.23
C ILE A 89 -1.10 16.03 4.69
N LEU A 90 -1.44 16.92 5.62
CA LEU A 90 -1.25 16.69 7.05
C LEU A 90 -2.10 15.51 7.55
N GLU A 91 -3.34 15.37 7.07
CA GLU A 91 -4.23 14.25 7.36
C GLU A 91 -3.67 12.91 6.86
N ALA A 92 -2.94 12.89 5.74
CA ALA A 92 -2.23 11.71 5.25
C ALA A 92 -0.96 11.39 6.08
N ILE A 93 -0.29 12.42 6.62
CA ILE A 93 0.92 12.25 7.45
C ILE A 93 0.59 11.57 8.78
N PHE A 94 -0.52 11.91 9.44
CA PHE A 94 -0.89 11.36 10.75
C PHE A 94 -0.95 9.83 10.81
N PRO A 95 -1.71 9.12 9.93
CA PRO A 95 -1.71 7.67 9.94
C PRO A 95 -0.33 7.10 9.63
N ALA A 96 0.45 7.71 8.73
CA ALA A 96 1.79 7.23 8.40
C ALA A 96 2.76 7.32 9.58
N ILE A 97 2.80 8.45 10.30
CA ILE A 97 3.68 8.61 11.46
C ILE A 97 3.23 7.73 12.63
N SER A 98 1.91 7.50 12.78
CA SER A 98 1.37 6.61 13.82
C SER A 98 1.88 5.17 13.71
N LEU A 99 2.18 4.70 12.50
CA LEU A 99 2.78 3.39 12.26
C LEU A 99 4.23 3.30 12.78
N LEU A 100 4.96 4.42 12.74
CA LEU A 100 6.33 4.51 13.23
C LEU A 100 6.40 4.66 14.75
N ASP A 101 5.44 5.41 15.32
CA ASP A 101 5.46 5.87 16.71
C ASP A 101 4.51 5.07 17.62
N HIS A 102 4.01 3.93 17.15
CA HIS A 102 3.12 3.08 17.94
C HIS A 102 3.78 2.67 19.27
N PRO A 103 3.07 2.77 20.42
CA PRO A 103 3.64 2.41 21.70
C PRO A 103 3.95 0.92 21.78
N GLU A 104 5.23 0.59 22.00
CA GLU A 104 5.69 -0.77 22.17
C GLU A 104 5.84 -1.16 23.64
N LYS A 105 5.44 -2.40 23.99
CA LYS A 105 5.75 -3.01 25.29
C LYS A 105 7.26 -3.20 25.44
N LEU A 106 7.77 -3.22 26.67
CA LEU A 106 9.20 -3.41 26.96
C LEU A 106 9.78 -4.68 26.29
N SER A 107 9.04 -5.79 26.31
CA SER A 107 9.45 -7.03 25.64
C SER A 107 9.55 -6.89 24.11
N ALA A 108 8.70 -6.06 23.50
CA ALA A 108 8.71 -5.83 22.05
C ALA A 108 9.87 -4.90 21.64
N LYS A 109 10.20 -3.89 22.45
CA LYS A 109 11.29 -2.93 22.15
C LYS A 109 12.64 -3.62 21.92
N GLY A 110 12.97 -4.62 22.74
CA GLY A 110 14.20 -5.41 22.57
C GLY A 110 14.22 -6.16 21.23
N LEU A 111 13.10 -6.77 20.85
CA LEU A 111 12.95 -7.49 19.59
C LEU A 111 12.99 -6.54 18.38
N THR A 112 12.31 -5.40 18.45
CA THR A 112 12.37 -4.35 17.41
C THR A 112 13.80 -3.84 17.22
N SER A 113 14.53 -3.58 18.31
CA SER A 113 15.93 -3.18 18.24
C SER A 113 16.83 -4.27 17.63
N PHE A 114 16.59 -5.54 17.98
CA PHE A 114 17.35 -6.66 17.43
C PHE A 114 17.13 -6.81 15.91
N TRP A 115 15.88 -6.72 15.44
CA TRP A 115 15.58 -6.78 14.01
C TRP A 115 16.16 -5.60 13.23
N ARG A 116 16.13 -4.39 13.80
CA ARG A 116 16.79 -3.22 13.20
C ARG A 116 18.29 -3.46 13.03
N TRP A 117 18.94 -4.01 14.06
CA TRP A 117 20.36 -4.34 14.00
C TRP A 117 20.67 -5.39 12.93
N ILE A 118 19.89 -6.48 12.84
CA ILE A 118 20.03 -7.50 11.79
C ILE A 118 19.92 -6.90 10.39
N LYS A 119 18.98 -5.97 10.18
CA LYS A 119 18.75 -5.32 8.89
C LYS A 119 19.74 -4.20 8.57
N GLY A 120 20.61 -3.81 9.52
CA GLY A 120 21.46 -2.64 9.38
C GLY A 120 20.68 -1.31 9.36
N GLU A 121 19.48 -1.28 9.95
CA GLU A 121 18.69 -0.06 10.09
C GLU A 121 19.29 0.80 11.22
N THR A 122 19.99 1.87 10.85
CA THR A 122 20.61 2.80 11.80
C THR A 122 19.62 3.84 12.31
N HIS A 123 19.98 4.50 13.42
CA HIS A 123 19.19 5.62 13.93
C HIS A 123 19.06 6.75 12.89
N ASP A 124 20.12 7.02 12.13
CA ASP A 124 20.13 8.03 11.07
C ASP A 124 19.18 7.67 9.92
N HIS A 125 19.14 6.39 9.51
CA HIS A 125 18.16 5.93 8.52
C HIS A 125 16.73 6.18 8.98
N MET A 126 16.44 5.87 10.25
CA MET A 126 15.09 6.05 10.81
C MET A 126 14.73 7.53 10.99
N ASN A 127 15.68 8.38 11.35
CA ASN A 127 15.46 9.83 11.45
C ASN A 127 15.26 10.48 10.09
N GLU A 128 16.01 10.06 9.08
CA GLU A 128 15.80 10.46 7.69
C GLU A 128 14.40 10.07 7.22
N PHE A 129 14.01 8.81 7.45
CA PHE A 129 12.70 8.30 7.07
C PHE A 129 11.57 9.08 7.76
N ARG A 130 11.69 9.34 9.07
CA ARG A 130 10.75 10.20 9.81
C ARG A 130 10.69 11.61 9.21
N ARG A 131 11.83 12.21 8.88
CA ARG A 131 11.87 13.55 8.29
C ARG A 131 11.10 13.60 6.97
N GLN A 132 11.31 12.61 6.09
CA GLN A 132 10.60 12.50 4.81
C GLN A 132 9.07 12.41 4.99
N ILE A 133 8.59 11.75 6.04
CA ILE A 133 7.15 11.67 6.35
C ILE A 133 6.62 13.04 6.77
N ILE A 134 7.23 13.67 7.77
CA ILE A 134 6.68 14.90 8.38
C ILE A 134 6.87 16.15 7.51
N THR A 135 7.83 16.13 6.58
CA THR A 135 8.09 17.23 5.65
C THR A 135 7.62 16.92 4.23
N MET A 136 6.65 16.01 4.08
CA MET A 136 6.15 15.62 2.76
C MET A 136 5.59 16.83 2.01
N THR A 137 5.91 16.92 0.72
CA THR A 137 5.47 18.01 -0.15
C THR A 137 4.54 17.51 -1.26
N LYS A 138 3.81 18.44 -1.88
CA LYS A 138 3.03 18.16 -3.10
C LYS A 138 3.87 17.58 -4.25
N GLY A 139 5.15 17.98 -4.33
CA GLY A 139 6.08 17.41 -5.30
C GLY A 139 6.38 15.92 -5.04
N ASP A 140 6.39 15.50 -3.78
CA ASP A 140 6.59 14.09 -3.42
C ASP A 140 5.35 13.24 -3.66
N ILE A 141 4.16 13.82 -3.49
CA ILE A 141 2.89 13.20 -3.89
C ILE A 141 2.91 12.90 -5.39
N LYS A 142 3.31 13.89 -6.20
CA LYS A 142 3.42 13.70 -7.65
C LYS A 142 4.39 12.57 -8.01
N LYS A 143 5.58 12.54 -7.40
CA LYS A 143 6.54 11.44 -7.59
C LYS A 143 5.95 10.09 -7.20
N PHE A 144 5.21 10.01 -6.10
CA PHE A 144 4.54 8.78 -5.67
C PHE A 144 3.47 8.34 -6.69
N ALA A 145 2.64 9.27 -7.16
CA ALA A 145 1.62 8.99 -8.18
C ALA A 145 2.23 8.49 -9.50
N ASP A 146 3.34 9.08 -9.93
CA ASP A 146 4.07 8.66 -11.13
C ASP A 146 4.68 7.26 -10.96
N LYS A 147 5.36 7.00 -9.82
CA LYS A 147 5.87 5.66 -9.49
C LYS A 147 4.76 4.62 -9.50
N LEU A 148 3.62 4.92 -8.88
CA LEU A 148 2.51 3.99 -8.76
C LEU A 148 1.89 3.68 -10.13
N LYS A 149 1.76 4.70 -10.99
CA LYS A 149 1.31 4.53 -12.38
C LYS A 149 2.25 3.64 -13.19
N ASP A 150 3.56 3.78 -12.98
CA ASP A 150 4.55 2.96 -13.66
C ASP A 150 4.57 1.52 -13.12
N ALA A 151 4.43 1.34 -11.81
CA ALA A 151 4.44 0.05 -11.15
C ALA A 151 3.17 -0.78 -11.45
N LEU A 152 1.99 -0.15 -11.48
CA LEU A 152 0.70 -0.82 -11.73
C LEU A 152 0.40 -1.08 -13.21
N ARG A 153 1.41 -1.18 -14.07
CA ARG A 153 1.21 -1.65 -15.44
C ARG A 153 0.87 -3.15 -15.43
N PRO A 154 -0.02 -3.65 -16.31
CA PRO A 154 -0.51 -5.04 -16.24
C PRO A 154 0.57 -6.13 -16.21
N ASN A 155 1.74 -5.86 -16.81
CA ASN A 155 2.86 -6.80 -16.90
C ASN A 155 3.77 -6.84 -15.66
N MET A 156 3.53 -6.03 -14.63
CA MET A 156 4.34 -5.96 -13.42
C MET A 156 3.57 -6.33 -12.14
N GLN A 157 2.31 -6.74 -12.29
CA GLN A 157 1.41 -7.07 -11.18
C GLN A 157 1.52 -8.54 -10.77
N SER A 158 1.58 -8.78 -9.47
CA SER A 158 1.28 -10.08 -8.88
C SER A 158 -0.07 -10.01 -8.19
N ILE A 159 -1.00 -10.88 -8.58
CA ILE A 159 -2.33 -10.96 -7.98
C ILE A 159 -2.43 -12.30 -7.25
N THR A 160 -2.89 -12.27 -6.00
CA THR A 160 -3.15 -13.45 -5.20
C THR A 160 -4.55 -13.35 -4.60
N LEU A 161 -5.34 -14.40 -4.79
CA LEU A 161 -6.69 -14.53 -4.27
C LEU A 161 -6.78 -15.75 -3.35
N ILE A 162 -7.48 -15.58 -2.24
CA ILE A 162 -7.88 -16.68 -1.36
C ILE A 162 -9.40 -16.62 -1.29
N GLY A 163 -10.07 -17.68 -1.72
CA GLY A 163 -11.52 -17.73 -1.82
C GLY A 163 -12.01 -19.10 -2.33
N SER A 164 -13.31 -19.20 -2.60
CA SER A 164 -13.86 -20.40 -3.23
C SER A 164 -13.44 -20.51 -4.69
N GLU A 165 -13.51 -21.73 -5.23
CA GLU A 165 -13.22 -21.99 -6.64
C GLU A 165 -14.11 -21.17 -7.57
N ALA A 166 -15.39 -20.97 -7.22
CA ALA A 166 -16.32 -20.14 -7.99
C ALA A 166 -15.80 -18.70 -8.15
N VAL A 167 -15.23 -18.11 -7.10
CA VAL A 167 -14.66 -16.76 -7.17
C VAL A 167 -13.38 -16.75 -8.02
N ALA A 168 -12.52 -17.76 -7.86
CA ALA A 168 -11.31 -17.89 -8.67
C ALA A 168 -11.63 -18.02 -10.17
N MET A 169 -12.67 -18.79 -10.51
CA MET A 169 -13.17 -18.92 -11.87
C MET A 169 -13.71 -17.60 -12.41
N ALA A 170 -14.53 -16.87 -11.65
CA ALA A 170 -15.08 -15.60 -12.08
C ALA A 170 -13.98 -14.57 -12.43
N VAL A 171 -12.88 -14.53 -11.64
CA VAL A 171 -11.73 -13.66 -11.94
C VAL A 171 -10.95 -14.14 -13.16
N ARG A 172 -10.85 -15.46 -13.37
CA ARG A 172 -10.24 -16.00 -14.59
C ARG A 172 -11.06 -15.67 -15.84
N GLU A 173 -12.39 -15.73 -15.74
CA GLU A 173 -13.31 -15.38 -16.83
C GLU A 173 -13.29 -13.89 -17.18
N SER A 174 -12.92 -13.01 -16.25
CA SER A 174 -12.68 -11.59 -16.56
C SER A 174 -11.39 -11.32 -17.33
N GLY A 175 -10.63 -12.38 -17.69
CA GLY A 175 -9.40 -12.29 -18.48
C GLY A 175 -8.12 -12.22 -17.65
N GLU A 176 -8.19 -12.39 -16.32
CA GLU A 176 -6.98 -12.48 -15.49
C GLU A 176 -6.35 -13.88 -15.62
N PRO A 177 -5.04 -13.99 -15.93
CA PRO A 177 -4.36 -15.27 -16.07
C PRO A 177 -4.03 -15.88 -14.71
N LEU A 178 -5.05 -16.24 -13.92
CA LEU A 178 -4.88 -16.85 -12.60
C LEU A 178 -4.63 -18.36 -12.69
N GLU A 179 -3.61 -18.82 -11.99
CA GLU A 179 -3.41 -20.23 -11.65
C GLU A 179 -4.24 -20.58 -10.40
N ILE A 180 -5.04 -21.65 -10.48
CA ILE A 180 -5.87 -22.10 -9.36
C ILE A 180 -5.13 -23.25 -8.66
N ILE A 181 -4.82 -23.04 -7.38
CA ILE A 181 -4.12 -24.01 -6.53
C ILE A 181 -5.08 -24.44 -5.42
N HIS A 182 -5.33 -25.74 -5.31
CA HIS A 182 -6.14 -26.32 -4.23
C HIS A 182 -5.26 -26.61 -3.02
N ALA A 183 -5.70 -26.16 -1.83
CA ALA A 183 -5.09 -26.60 -0.57
C ALA A 183 -5.59 -28.03 -0.28
N ASN A 184 -4.66 -28.98 -0.21
CA ASN A 184 -4.93 -30.35 0.23
C ASN A 184 -5.28 -30.42 1.72
#